data_AF-A0A930SZT8-F1
#
_entry.id   AF-A0A930SZT8-F1
#
_cell.length_a   1.000
_cell.length_b   1.000
_cell.length_c   1.000
_cell.angle_alpha   90.00
_cell.angle_beta   90.00
_cell.angle_gamma   90.00
#
_symmetry.space_group_name_H-M   'P 1'
#
loop_
_entity.id
_entity.type
_entity.pdbx_description
1 polymer ?
#
loop_
_entity_poly.entity_id
_entity_poly.type
_entity_poly.pdbx_seq_one_letter_code
_entity_poly.pdbx_strand_id
1 'polypeptide(L)'
;MTGNILTEIFLPVALIIIMLGMSLSLTTDDFKQITIKPKAVFVGLFCQLIFLPLVAFFLVWWWSLNPEIAVGIMLLSACPGGAG
;
A
#
# COMPACT_ATOMS: atom_id res chain seq x y z
N MET A 1 -15.72 4.29 21.55
CA MET A 1 -14.62 5.28 21.59
C MET A 1 -13.80 5.05 22.86
N THR A 2 -12.99 4.00 22.89
CA THR A 2 -11.95 3.81 23.91
C THR A 2 -10.64 3.85 23.16
N GLY A 3 -10.04 5.04 23.07
CA GLY A 3 -8.74 5.23 22.43
C GLY A 3 -7.70 4.49 23.26
N ASN A 4 -7.29 3.31 22.80
CA ASN A 4 -6.15 2.62 23.37
C ASN A 4 -4.91 3.36 22.88
N ILE A 5 -4.17 3.99 23.79
CA ILE A 5 -2.90 4.70 23.52
C ILE A 5 -1.98 3.87 22.60
N LEU A 6 -2.04 2.54 22.73
CA LEU A 6 -1.37 1.56 21.89
C LEU A 6 -1.69 1.71 20.39
N THR A 7 -2.96 1.84 19.99
CA THR A 7 -3.33 1.89 18.57
C THR A 7 -3.31 3.30 18.00
N GLU A 8 -3.64 4.33 18.80
CA GLU A 8 -3.74 5.70 18.29
C GLU A 8 -2.39 6.41 18.21
N ILE A 9 -1.43 6.03 19.06
CA ILE A 9 -0.11 6.67 19.11
C ILE A 9 0.99 5.70 18.68
N PHE A 10 1.01 4.48 19.24
CA PHE A 10 2.13 3.58 19.00
C PHE A 10 2.15 3.04 17.55
N LEU A 11 0.98 2.69 16.99
CA LEU A 11 0.87 2.20 15.61
C LEU A 11 1.38 3.21 14.56
N PRO A 12 0.93 4.48 14.52
CA PRO A 12 1.43 5.43 13.53
C PRO A 12 2.92 5.74 13.73
N VAL A 13 3.40 5.81 14.97
CA VAL A 13 4.84 5.99 15.25
C VAL A 13 5.66 4.81 14.72
N ALA A 14 5.19 3.58 14.92
CA ALA A 14 5.85 2.40 14.37
C ALA A 14 5.87 2.42 12.82
N LEU A 15 4.75 2.79 12.18
CA LEU A 15 4.69 2.92 10.71
C LEU A 15 5.66 3.98 10.19
N ILE A 16 5.79 5.12 10.87
CA ILE A 16 6.77 6.16 10.53
C ILE A 16 8.19 5.59 10.57
N ILE A 17 8.54 4.86 11.63
CA ILE A 17 9.89 4.25 11.77
C ILE A 17 10.15 3.22 10.66
N ILE A 18 9.17 2.37 10.35
CA ILE A 18 9.30 1.34 9.31
C ILE A 18 9.46 1.99 7.92
N MET A 19 8.64 2.98 7.59
CA MET A 19 8.73 3.68 6.30
C MET A 19 10.02 4.50 6.16
N LEU A 20 10.51 5.07 7.26
CA LEU A 20 11.81 5.76 7.30
C LEU A 20 12.96 4.78 7.11
N GLY A 21 12.93 3.63 7.79
CA GLY A 21 13.92 2.55 7.61
C GLY A 21 13.98 2.09 6.16
N MET A 22 12.82 1.88 5.52
CA MET A 22 12.72 1.54 4.10
C MET A 22 13.38 2.61 3.20
N SER A 23 13.18 3.89 3.54
CA SER A 23 13.75 5.00 2.77
C SER A 23 15.28 5.09 2.90
N LEU A 24 15.83 4.73 4.07
CA LEU A 24 17.28 4.70 4.32
C LEU A 24 17.98 3.50 3.66
N SER A 25 17.26 2.42 3.38
CA SER A 25 17.80 1.24 2.69
C SER A 25 17.91 1.40 1.17
N LEU A 26 17.35 2.47 0.59
CA LEU A 26 17.42 2.74 -0.84
C LEU A 26 18.85 3.05 -1.27
N THR A 27 19.33 2.34 -2.29
CA THR A 27 20.62 2.59 -2.93
C THR A 27 20.44 3.36 -4.22
N THR A 28 21.51 4.00 -4.70
CA THR A 28 21.49 4.70 -6.00
C THR A 28 21.25 3.74 -7.18
N ASP A 29 21.63 2.46 -7.03
CA ASP A 29 21.39 1.42 -8.03
C ASP A 29 19.89 1.07 -8.18
N ASP A 30 19.10 1.17 -7.11
CA ASP A 30 17.64 0.96 -7.16
C ASP A 30 16.98 1.99 -8.08
N PHE A 31 17.39 3.25 -7.99
CA PHE A 31 16.91 4.31 -8.87
C PHE A 31 17.40 4.13 -10.31
N LYS A 32 18.62 3.61 -10.51
CA LYS A 32 19.16 3.33 -11.84
C LYS A 32 18.37 2.23 -12.56
N GLN A 33 17.87 1.23 -11.82
CA GLN A 33 17.01 0.19 -12.40
C GLN A 33 15.71 0.77 -12.99
N ILE A 34 15.17 1.84 -12.41
CA ILE A 34 13.98 2.53 -12.94
C ILE A 34 14.23 3.07 -14.35
N THR A 35 15.42 3.64 -14.58
CA THR A 35 15.81 4.18 -15.88
C THR A 35 16.22 3.10 -16.88
N ILE A 36 16.82 1.99 -16.42
CA ILE A 36 17.24 0.88 -17.29
C ILE A 36 16.03 0.05 -17.74
N LYS A 37 15.04 -0.18 -16.86
CA LYS A 37 13.87 -1.02 -17.12
C LYS A 37 12.54 -0.26 -16.86
N PRO A 38 12.29 0.85 -17.55
CA PRO A 38 11.11 1.70 -17.29
C PRO A 38 9.80 0.95 -17.55
N LYS A 39 9.75 0.09 -18.58
CA LYS A 39 8.55 -0.70 -18.90
C LYS A 39 8.11 -1.59 -17.73
N ALA A 40 9.06 -2.23 -17.05
CA ALA A 40 8.74 -3.10 -15.92
C ALA A 40 8.19 -2.29 -14.74
N VAL A 41 8.76 -1.11 -14.47
CA VAL A 41 8.29 -0.20 -13.41
C VAL A 41 6.90 0.33 -13.71
N PHE A 42 6.63 0.77 -14.95
CA PHE A 42 5.29 1.24 -15.33
C PHE A 42 4.24 0.15 -15.24
N VAL A 43 4.54 -1.07 -15.67
CA VAL A 43 3.62 -2.20 -15.52
C VAL A 43 3.37 -2.52 -14.05
N GLY A 44 4.41 -2.52 -13.21
CA GLY A 44 4.27 -2.71 -11.77
C GLY A 44 3.40 -1.62 -11.12
N LEU A 45 3.65 -0.35 -11.43
CA LEU A 45 2.85 0.79 -10.95
C LEU A 45 1.40 0.72 -11.43
N PHE A 46 1.17 0.38 -12.70
CA PHE A 46 -0.18 0.20 -13.23
C PHE A 46 -0.92 -0.93 -12.51
N CYS A 47 -0.26 -2.06 -12.29
CA CYS A 47 -0.83 -3.17 -11.56
C CYS A 47 -1.16 -2.79 -10.11
N GLN A 48 -0.28 -2.04 -9.43
CA GLN A 48 -0.48 -1.66 -8.03
C GLN A 48 -1.55 -0.57 -7.87
N LEU A 49 -1.52 0.47 -8.70
CA LEU A 49 -2.37 1.65 -8.52
C LEU A 49 -3.75 1.51 -9.17
N ILE A 50 -3.88 0.67 -10.21
CA ILE A 50 -5.12 0.55 -10.98
C ILE A 50 -5.66 -0.86 -10.89
N PHE A 51 -4.88 -1.86 -11.28
CA PHE A 51 -5.38 -3.23 -11.37
C PHE A 51 -5.81 -3.79 -10.01
N LEU A 52 -5.00 -3.61 -8.97
CA LEU A 52 -5.28 -4.14 -7.64
C LEU A 52 -6.51 -3.46 -6.98
N PRO A 53 -6.67 -2.13 -6.99
CA PRO A 53 -7.91 -1.48 -6.55
C PRO A 53 -9.14 -1.89 -7.36
N LEU A 54 -9.01 -2.10 -8.68
CA LEU A 54 -10.11 -2.60 -9.50
C LEU A 54 -10.54 -4.00 -9.08
N VAL A 55 -9.58 -4.91 -8.87
CA VAL A 55 -9.88 -6.27 -8.38
C VAL A 55 -10.57 -6.21 -7.02
N ALA A 56 -10.06 -5.39 -6.08
CA ALA A 56 -10.67 -5.19 -4.78
C ALA A 56 -12.11 -4.66 -4.89
N PHE A 57 -12.34 -3.68 -5.76
CA PHE A 57 -13.67 -3.13 -6.03
C PHE A 57 -14.64 -4.20 -6.57
N PHE A 58 -14.22 -4.99 -7.56
CA PHE A 58 -15.05 -6.06 -8.11
C PHE A 58 -15.41 -7.11 -7.05
N LEU A 59 -14.47 -7.46 -6.17
CA LEU A 59 -14.73 -8.40 -5.07
C LEU A 59 -15.77 -7.84 -4.09
N VAL A 60 -15.61 -6.59 -3.67
CA VAL A 60 -16.55 -5.91 -2.77
C VAL A 60 -17.95 -5.81 -3.38
N TRP A 61 -18.02 -5.44 -4.68
CA TRP A 61 -19.27 -5.32 -5.41
C TRP A 61 -19.99 -6.66 -5.57
N TRP A 62 -19.26 -7.73 -5.92
CA TRP A 62 -19.83 -9.07 -6.12
C TRP A 62 -20.37 -9.67 -4.82
N TRP A 63 -19.63 -9.52 -3.72
CA TRP A 63 -20.01 -10.11 -2.43
C TRP A 63 -20.99 -9.27 -1.61
N SER A 64 -21.30 -8.04 -2.03
CA SER A 64 -22.22 -7.12 -1.31
C SER A 64 -21.85 -6.98 0.18
N LEU A 65 -20.58 -6.71 0.45
CA LEU A 65 -20.06 -6.61 1.82
C LEU A 65 -20.66 -5.42 2.58
N ASN A 66 -20.64 -5.50 3.91
CA ASN A 66 -21.01 -4.37 4.76
C ASN A 66 -20.12 -3.15 4.45
N PRO A 67 -20.67 -1.92 4.36
CA PRO A 67 -19.94 -0.72 3.96
C PRO A 67 -18.67 -0.48 4.78
N GLU A 68 -18.63 -0.84 6.07
CA GLU A 68 -17.45 -0.69 6.92
C GLU A 68 -16.26 -1.54 6.42
N ILE A 69 -16.53 -2.80 6.07
CA ILE A 69 -15.52 -3.75 5.59
C ILE A 69 -15.11 -3.40 4.16
N ALA A 70 -16.08 -3.01 3.33
CA ALA A 70 -15.83 -2.54 1.96
C ALA A 70 -14.83 -1.37 1.94
N VAL A 71 -15.03 -0.36 2.79
CA VAL A 71 -14.11 0.77 2.91
C VAL A 71 -12.73 0.31 3.39
N GLY A 72 -12.67 -0.60 4.37
CA GLY A 72 -11.41 -1.18 4.83
C GLY A 72 -10.62 -1.87 3.71
N ILE A 73 -11.29 -2.70 2.90
CA ILE A 73 -10.67 -3.39 1.76
C ILE A 73 -10.17 -2.39 0.70
N MET A 74 -10.98 -1.38 0.39
CA MET A 74 -10.59 -0.35 -0.59
C MET A 74 -9.38 0.46 -0.09
N LEU A 75 -9.34 0.84 1.20
CA LEU A 75 -8.20 1.52 1.80
C LEU A 75 -6.93 0.67 1.74
N LEU A 76 -7.01 -0.61 2.09
CA LEU A 76 -5.89 -1.55 2.00
C LEU A 76 -5.39 -1.72 0.56
N SER A 77 -6.30 -1.74 -0.42
CA SER A 77 -5.94 -1.85 -1.84
C SER A 77 -5.24 -0.61 -2.38
N ALA A 78 -5.53 0.57 -1.81
CA ALA A 78 -4.91 1.83 -2.18
C ALA A 78 -3.54 2.04 -1.52
N CYS A 79 -3.20 1.24 -0.50
CA CYS A 79 -1.88 1.28 0.10
C CYS A 79 -0.82 0.79 -0.91
N PRO A 80 0.35 1.45 -0.97
CA PRO A 80 1.46 0.95 -1.77
C PRO A 80 1.88 -0.44 -1.26
N GLY A 81 2.35 -1.29 -2.18
CA GLY A 81 2.89 -2.60 -1.83
C GLY A 81 4.09 -2.47 -0.90
N GLY A 82 4.25 -3.42 0.03
CA GLY A 82 5.43 -3.46 0.90
C GLY A 82 6.71 -3.71 0.10
N ALA A 83 7.84 -3.18 0.59
CA ALA A 83 9.14 -3.50 0.02
C ALA A 83 9.46 -4.97 0.30
N GLY A 84 9.48 -5.78 -0.75
CA GLY A 84 9.93 -7.17 -0.77
C GLY A 84 11.05 -7.33 -1.78
#